data_AF-A0A832GND0-F1
#
_entry.id   AF-A0A832GND0-F1
#
_cell.length_a   1.000
_cell.length_b   1.000
_cell.length_c   1.000
_cell.angle_alpha   90.00
_cell.angle_beta   90.00
_cell.angle_gamma   90.00
#
_symmetry.space_group_name_H-M   'P 1'
#
loop_
_entity.id
_entity.type
_entity.pdbx_description
1 polymer ?
#
loop_
_entity_poly.entity_id
_entity_poly.type
_entity_poly.pdbx_seq_one_letter_code
_entity_poly.pdbx_strand_id
1 'polypeptide(L)'
;MSYLLGIDVGTTSLKCVLFDQKGKALASYGSEYEVSMPQPEFMEIDVEDYWMAFKKSLKAVLNESKVNPNEISGVGVSSQGETFVVLDKNGKTLKKSYCLA
;
A
#
# COMPACT_ATOMS: atom_id res chain seq x y z
N MET A 1 14.42 14.14 -14.42
CA MET A 1 14.53 14.42 -12.97
C MET A 1 14.28 13.09 -12.25
N SER A 2 14.81 12.84 -11.05
CA SER A 2 14.54 11.57 -10.35
C SER A 2 13.52 11.76 -9.24
N TYR A 3 12.55 10.86 -9.16
CA TYR A 3 11.50 10.86 -8.15
C TYR A 3 11.57 9.60 -7.28
N LEU A 4 10.98 9.67 -6.09
CA LEU A 4 10.88 8.55 -5.15
C LEU A 4 9.42 8.27 -4.83
N LEU A 5 9.02 7.00 -4.87
CA LEU A 5 7.67 6.57 -4.50
C LEU A 5 7.70 5.98 -3.09
N GLY A 6 6.96 6.57 -2.16
CA GLY A 6 6.65 5.99 -0.86
C GLY A 6 5.32 5.23 -0.90
N ILE A 7 5.30 4.02 -0.36
CA ILE A 7 4.11 3.20 -0.16
C ILE A 7 3.99 2.93 1.34
N ASP A 8 2.86 3.31 1.92
CA ASP A 8 2.55 3.10 3.33
C ASP A 8 1.31 2.21 3.45
N VAL A 9 1.53 0.96 3.84
CA VAL A 9 0.48 -0.04 4.05
C VAL A 9 0.04 0.02 5.52
N GLY A 10 -0.94 0.87 5.80
CA GLY A 10 -1.55 0.99 7.12
C GLY A 10 -2.46 -0.19 7.45
N THR A 11 -3.30 -0.03 8.47
CA THR A 11 -4.28 -1.04 8.89
C THR A 11 -5.67 -0.80 8.31
N THR A 12 -6.02 0.44 7.98
CA THR A 12 -7.33 0.81 7.41
C THR A 12 -7.25 1.37 5.99
N SER A 13 -6.03 1.69 5.54
CA SER A 13 -5.81 2.26 4.22
C SER A 13 -4.37 2.03 3.75
N LEU A 14 -4.17 2.15 2.43
CA LEU A 14 -2.86 2.17 1.80
C LEU A 14 -2.66 3.52 1.10
N LYS A 15 -1.53 4.17 1.40
CA LYS A 15 -1.16 5.46 0.82
C LYS A 15 0.04 5.32 -0.10
N CYS A 16 -0.03 5.99 -1.24
CA CYS A 16 1.13 6.25 -2.09
C CYS A 16 1.45 7.74 -2.04
N VAL A 17 2.74 8.08 -1.98
CA VAL A 17 3.22 9.47 -2.02
C VAL A 17 4.42 9.55 -2.96
N LEU A 18 4.40 10.50 -3.88
CA LEU A 18 5.54 10.76 -4.76
C LEU A 18 6.34 11.95 -4.24
N PHE A 19 7.65 11.78 -4.13
CA PHE A 19 8.58 12.80 -3.65
C PHE A 19 9.59 13.19 -4.72
N ASP A 20 10.04 14.44 -4.70
CA ASP A 20 11.28 14.83 -5.37
C ASP A 20 12.52 14.47 -4.52
N GLN A 21 13.73 14.67 -5.08
CA GLN A 21 14.98 14.38 -4.40
C GLN A 21 15.26 15.25 -3.16
N LYS A 22 14.50 16.33 -2.96
CA LYS A 22 14.60 17.21 -1.79
C LYS A 22 13.62 16.80 -0.68
N GLY A 23 12.87 15.72 -0.89
CA GLY A 23 11.86 15.23 0.05
C GLY A 23 10.53 15.99 -0.02
N LYS A 24 10.30 16.82 -1.04
CA LYS A 24 9.01 17.49 -1.22
C LYS A 24 8.00 16.49 -1.77
N ALA A 25 6.85 16.34 -1.08
CA ALA A 25 5.72 15.61 -1.60
C ALA A 25 5.09 16.35 -2.79
N LEU A 26 5.00 15.68 -3.93
CA LEU A 26 4.44 16.23 -5.18
C LEU A 26 2.98 15.84 -5.38
N ALA A 27 2.61 14.62 -4.97
CA ALA A 27 1.24 14.11 -4.97
C ALA A 27 1.13 12.97 -3.96
N SER A 28 -0.06 12.78 -3.41
CA SER A 28 -0.35 11.69 -2.47
C SER A 28 -1.79 11.22 -2.63
N TYR A 29 -2.02 9.91 -2.54
CA TYR A 29 -3.36 9.37 -2.55
C TYR A 29 -3.48 8.17 -1.60
N GLY A 30 -4.57 8.14 -0.83
CA GLY A 30 -4.92 7.05 0.07
C GLY A 30 -6.14 6.28 -0.44
N SER A 31 -6.07 4.97 -0.38
CA SER A 31 -7.18 4.07 -0.67
C SER A 31 -7.48 3.24 0.56
N GLU A 32 -8.68 3.39 1.09
CA GLU A 32 -9.22 2.52 2.15
C GLU A 32 -9.59 1.15 1.59
N TYR A 33 -9.60 0.16 2.46
CA TYR A 33 -10.09 -1.20 2.21
C TYR A 33 -10.87 -1.70 3.42
N GLU A 34 -11.64 -2.76 3.22
CA GLU A 34 -12.51 -3.30 4.26
C GLU A 34 -11.70 -4.09 5.30
N VAL A 35 -11.92 -3.77 6.57
CA VAL A 35 -11.35 -4.51 7.71
C VAL A 35 -12.46 -5.33 8.33
N SER A 36 -12.31 -6.65 8.30
CA SER A 36 -13.23 -7.59 8.93
C SER A 36 -12.80 -7.86 10.37
N MET A 37 -13.75 -7.85 11.30
CA MET A 37 -13.52 -8.18 12.71
C MET A 37 -14.37 -9.38 13.12
N PRO A 38 -13.92 -10.62 12.80
CA PRO A 38 -14.73 -11.82 13.06
C PRO A 38 -14.91 -12.12 14.56
N GLN A 39 -14.00 -11.63 15.40
CA GLN A 39 -14.06 -11.73 16.85
C GLN A 39 -13.32 -10.54 17.49
N PRO A 40 -13.53 -10.26 18.79
CA PRO A 40 -12.83 -9.17 19.48
C PRO A 40 -11.32 -9.27 19.29
N GLU A 41 -10.67 -8.14 19.04
CA GLU A 41 -9.21 -8.00 18.83
C GLU A 41 -8.63 -8.66 17.57
N PHE A 42 -9.47 -9.24 16.71
CA PHE A 42 -9.01 -9.91 15.50
C PHE A 42 -9.39 -9.07 14.29
N MET A 43 -8.39 -8.60 13.54
CA MET A 43 -8.58 -7.87 12.30
C MET A 43 -8.11 -8.70 11.12
N GLU A 44 -8.98 -8.86 10.13
CA GLU A 44 -8.69 -9.55 8.89
C GLU A 44 -8.94 -8.66 7.68
N ILE A 45 -8.03 -8.71 6.71
CA ILE A 45 -8.13 -7.95 5.45
C ILE A 45 -7.89 -8.94 4.30
N ASP A 46 -8.68 -8.83 3.23
CA ASP A 46 -8.37 -9.61 2.03
C ASP A 46 -7.05 -9.10 1.44
N VAL A 47 -6.12 -10.01 1.17
CA VAL A 47 -4.79 -9.62 0.70
C VAL A 47 -4.85 -8.98 -0.68
N GLU A 48 -5.84 -9.35 -1.50
CA GLU A 48 -6.06 -8.69 -2.80
C GLU A 48 -6.51 -7.23 -2.62
N ASP A 49 -7.16 -6.88 -1.49
CA ASP A 49 -7.57 -5.50 -1.23
C ASP A 49 -6.36 -4.58 -1.04
N TYR A 50 -5.27 -5.05 -0.41
CA TYR A 50 -4.01 -4.30 -0.37
C TYR A 50 -3.51 -4.01 -1.78
N TRP A 51 -3.55 -5.01 -2.66
CA TRP A 51 -3.06 -4.88 -4.02
C TRP A 51 -3.94 -3.95 -4.86
N MET A 52 -5.25 -4.04 -4.71
CA MET A 52 -6.21 -3.13 -5.34
C MET A 52 -6.03 -1.69 -4.85
N ALA A 53 -5.87 -1.50 -3.55
CA ALA A 53 -5.61 -0.20 -2.94
C ALA A 53 -4.29 0.40 -3.42
N PHE A 54 -3.22 -0.40 -3.54
CA PHE A 54 -1.95 0.03 -4.13
C PHE A 54 -2.11 0.50 -5.58
N LYS A 55 -2.73 -0.33 -6.43
CA LYS A 55 -2.96 0.02 -7.85
C LYS A 55 -3.75 1.32 -7.97
N LYS A 56 -4.80 1.49 -7.16
CA LYS A 56 -5.64 2.70 -7.14
C LYS A 56 -4.83 3.92 -6.70
N SER A 57 -4.12 3.83 -5.58
CA SER A 57 -3.31 4.93 -5.04
C SER A 57 -2.15 5.33 -5.96
N LEU A 58 -1.42 4.35 -6.51
CA LEU A 58 -0.36 4.62 -7.48
C LEU A 58 -0.88 5.32 -8.73
N LYS A 59 -1.98 4.83 -9.31
CA LYS A 59 -2.58 5.42 -10.50
C LYS A 59 -3.03 6.86 -10.26
N ALA A 60 -3.63 7.13 -9.10
CA ALA A 60 -4.03 8.49 -8.73
C ALA A 60 -2.82 9.43 -8.61
N VAL A 61 -1.77 9.01 -7.89
CA VAL A 61 -0.53 9.78 -7.72
C VAL A 61 0.16 10.09 -9.05
N LEU A 62 0.26 9.11 -9.97
CA LEU A 62 0.84 9.32 -11.29
C LEU A 62 -0.02 10.28 -12.14
N ASN A 63 -1.33 10.13 -12.09
CA ASN A 63 -2.26 10.98 -12.83
C ASN A 63 -2.25 12.43 -12.35
N GLU A 64 -2.10 12.65 -11.04
CA GLU A 64 -2.06 13.98 -10.43
C GLU A 64 -0.71 14.67 -10.67
N SER A 65 0.39 13.97 -10.39
CA SER A 65 1.76 14.51 -10.51
C SER A 65 2.21 14.74 -11.96
N LYS A 66 1.60 14.06 -12.93
CA LYS A 66 2.01 14.04 -14.35
C LYS A 66 3.44 13.55 -14.59
N VAL A 67 4.05 12.91 -13.59
CA VAL A 67 5.42 12.38 -13.68
C VAL A 67 5.44 11.14 -14.57
N ASN A 68 6.46 11.02 -15.41
CA ASN A 68 6.72 9.81 -16.16
C ASN A 68 7.17 8.70 -15.19
N PRO A 69 6.51 7.53 -15.15
CA PRO A 69 6.91 6.43 -14.27
C PRO A 69 8.37 6.00 -14.43
N ASN A 70 8.96 6.16 -15.62
CA ASN A 70 10.37 5.85 -15.87
C ASN A 70 11.36 6.78 -15.15
N GLU A 71 10.88 7.88 -14.58
CA GLU A 71 11.68 8.81 -13.78
C GLU A 71 11.65 8.49 -12.27
N ILE A 72 10.83 7.50 -11.85
CA ILE A 72 10.83 7.01 -10.47
C ILE A 72 12.07 6.13 -10.28
N SER A 73 13.04 6.62 -9.52
CA SER A 73 14.35 5.98 -9.33
C SER A 73 14.38 5.02 -8.14
N GLY A 74 13.35 5.02 -7.30
CA GLY A 74 13.28 4.17 -6.12
C GLY A 74 11.88 4.08 -5.54
N VAL A 75 11.61 2.96 -4.87
CA VAL A 75 10.37 2.69 -4.15
C VAL A 75 10.71 2.34 -2.70
N GLY A 76 10.13 3.07 -1.75
CA GLY A 76 10.16 2.75 -0.33
C GLY A 76 8.82 2.15 0.09
N VAL A 77 8.87 1.07 0.87
CA VAL A 77 7.67 0.41 1.40
C VAL A 77 7.75 0.42 2.92
N SER A 78 6.70 0.91 3.55
CA SER A 78 6.41 0.80 4.98
C SER A 78 5.12 0.02 5.15
N SER A 79 5.02 -0.80 6.18
CA SER A 79 3.84 -1.60 6.47
C SER A 79 3.58 -1.70 7.96
N GLN A 80 2.34 -1.99 8.32
CA GLN A 80 1.95 -2.47 9.65
C GLN A 80 2.83 -3.65 10.11
N GLY A 81 3.19 -3.66 11.39
CA GLY A 81 4.21 -4.57 11.94
C GLY A 81 3.69 -5.96 12.28
N GLU A 82 2.52 -6.04 12.92
CA GLU A 82 2.00 -7.25 13.57
C GLU A 82 1.10 -8.10 12.65
N THR A 83 1.00 -7.75 11.37
CA THR A 83 0.18 -8.47 10.40
C THR A 83 0.90 -9.66 9.79
N PHE A 84 0.25 -10.82 9.74
CA PHE A 84 0.77 -11.98 9.01
C PHE A 84 -0.11 -12.37 7.82
N VAL A 85 0.54 -12.83 6.76
CA VAL A 85 -0.08 -13.34 5.53
C VAL A 85 0.48 -14.74 5.26
N VAL A 86 -0.40 -15.71 5.03
CA VAL A 86 0.00 -17.08 4.73
C VAL A 86 -0.13 -17.34 3.24
N LEU A 87 0.99 -17.73 2.62
CA LEU A 87 1.11 -17.96 1.19
C LEU A 87 1.41 -19.43 0.90
N ASP A 88 0.96 -19.91 -0.27
CA ASP A 88 1.42 -21.16 -0.84
C ASP A 88 2.78 -20.99 -1.55
N LYS A 89 3.31 -22.09 -2.09
CA LYS A 89 4.59 -22.10 -2.83
C LYS A 89 4.62 -21.25 -4.10
N ASN A 90 3.46 -20.82 -4.60
CA ASN A 90 3.31 -19.99 -5.79
C ASN A 90 3.06 -18.51 -5.41
N GLY A 91 3.08 -18.17 -4.12
CA GLY A 91 2.78 -16.83 -3.63
C GLY A 91 1.28 -16.51 -3.60
N LYS A 92 0.40 -17.51 -3.77
CA LYS A 92 -1.05 -17.31 -3.63
C LYS A 92 -1.43 -17.34 -2.15
N THR A 93 -2.32 -16.45 -1.76
CA THR A 93 -2.82 -16.35 -0.40
C THR A 93 -3.73 -17.53 -0.08
N LEU A 94 -3.51 -18.15 1.07
CA LEU A 94 -4.30 -19.30 1.54
C LEU A 94 -5.50 -18.87 2.39
N LYS A 95 -5.46 -17.66 2.93
CA LYS A 95 -6.48 -17.03 3.78
C LYS A 95 -6.28 -15.52 3.79
N LYS A 96 -7.25 -14.79 4.36
CA LYS A 96 -7.12 -13.35 4.65
C LYS A 96 -5.89 -13.09 5.51
N SER A 97 -5.35 -11.86 5.43
CA SER A 97 -4.34 -11.44 6.39
C SER A 97 -4.93 -11.38 7.78
N TYR A 98 -4.08 -11.44 8.79
CA TYR A 98 -4.50 -11.41 10.16
C TYR A 98 -3.61 -10.46 10.96
N CYS A 99 -4.22 -9.61 11.76
CA CYS A 99 -3.58 -8.66 12.65
C CYS A 99 -4.31 -8.67 14.01
N LEU A 100 -3.55 -8.59 15.11
CA LEU A 100 -4.10 -8.39 16.44
C LEU A 100 -4.28 -6.88 16.67
N ALA A 101 -5.44 -6.49 17.19
CA ALA A 101 -5.72 -5.10 17.54
C ALA A 101 -5.06 -4.67 18.85
#